data_AF-A0A519K1B5-F1
#
_entry.id   AF-A0A519K1B5-F1
#
_cell.length_a   1.000
_cell.length_b   1.000
_cell.length_c   1.000
_cell.angle_alpha   90.00
_cell.angle_beta   90.00
_cell.angle_gamma   90.00
#
_symmetry.space_group_name_H-M   'P 1'
#
loop_
_entity.id
_entity.type
_entity.pdbx_description
1 polymer ?
#
loop_
_entity_poly.entity_id
_entity_poly.type
_entity_poly.pdbx_seq_one_letter_code
_entity_poly.pdbx_strand_id
1 'polypeptide(L)'
;MKKFLLFLAMISGTANFAQMYFSPNSYMYVGNQYVFVKQDVNIQSNANIFLRQGGQLLQGTTGSSTNSGAGKLSVFQEGNVDNYEYNYWCSPVGNASAATGNESFGVTMLNRPTAVSTSVPATILPSSSLDGTTTNTSLAIAPRWVFRFLSSSNYSEWVATGSATAIGAGEGFTMKGTSGSDTSFAESGVNNNPGGAQRYDFMGKPNDGNIGISVALGKMTLTGNPYPSALDLRSFLLAQTNCTGVAYFWEQDKTVNSHYIAAYQGGYGTYAAGSNLYSAPVFYGYNGSGTQLSVVGSGTAYPREFSPIGQGFMIEGA
;
A
#
# COMPACT_ATOMS: atom_id res chain seq x y z
N MET A 1 22.36 -41.29 61.70
CA MET A 1 22.16 -41.24 60.25
C MET A 1 21.69 -39.83 59.87
N LYS A 2 22.54 -39.00 59.27
CA LYS A 2 22.19 -37.63 58.85
C LYS A 2 21.56 -37.69 57.45
N LYS A 3 20.28 -37.33 57.33
CA LYS A 3 19.57 -37.28 56.04
C LYS A 3 19.94 -35.98 55.33
N PHE A 4 20.66 -36.09 54.22
CA PHE A 4 20.93 -34.97 53.32
C PHE A 4 19.68 -34.76 52.45
N LEU A 5 18.96 -33.65 52.67
CA LEU A 5 17.88 -33.23 51.78
C LEU A 5 18.53 -32.49 50.59
N LEU A 6 18.53 -33.14 49.43
CA LEU A 6 18.90 -32.51 48.17
C LEU A 6 17.72 -31.66 47.68
N PHE A 7 17.85 -30.34 47.76
CA PHE A 7 16.85 -29.40 47.23
C PHE A 7 17.16 -29.19 45.74
N LEU A 8 16.38 -29.79 44.85
CA LEU A 8 16.49 -29.57 43.40
C LEU A 8 15.74 -28.29 43.04
N ALA A 9 16.47 -27.18 42.90
CA ALA A 9 15.92 -25.92 42.40
C ALA A 9 15.81 -26.00 40.87
N MET A 10 14.59 -26.18 40.35
CA MET A 10 14.31 -25.98 38.92
C MET A 10 14.27 -24.48 38.63
N ILE A 11 15.32 -23.97 38.00
CA ILE A 11 15.33 -22.63 37.42
C ILE A 11 14.67 -22.73 36.04
N SER A 12 13.37 -22.44 35.94
CA SER A 12 12.71 -22.26 34.65
C SER A 12 13.06 -20.88 34.11
N GLY A 13 14.06 -20.80 33.22
CA GLY A 13 14.31 -19.60 32.43
C GLY A 13 13.21 -19.44 31.39
N THR A 14 12.32 -18.46 31.54
CA THR A 14 11.45 -18.04 30.45
C THR A 14 12.26 -17.14 29.53
N ALA A 15 12.51 -17.59 28.30
CA ALA A 15 12.94 -16.69 27.24
C ALA A 15 11.75 -15.77 26.93
N ASN A 16 11.83 -14.51 27.35
CA ASN A 16 10.89 -13.49 26.89
C ASN A 16 11.28 -13.13 25.46
N PHE A 17 10.58 -13.71 24.49
CA PHE A 17 10.66 -13.29 23.09
C PHE A 17 9.97 -11.93 22.95
N ALA A 18 10.62 -10.97 22.32
CA ALA A 18 10.11 -9.61 22.14
C ALA A 18 9.11 -9.55 20.97
N GLN A 19 8.04 -10.33 21.10
CA GLN A 19 6.89 -10.38 20.19
C GLN A 19 5.78 -9.45 20.71
N MET A 20 5.06 -8.77 19.81
CA MET A 20 3.90 -7.96 20.20
C MET A 20 2.64 -8.80 20.01
N TYR A 21 1.94 -9.12 21.11
CA TYR A 21 0.72 -9.91 21.10
C TYR A 21 -0.50 -9.07 21.47
N PHE A 22 -1.55 -9.16 20.66
CA PHE A 22 -2.85 -8.58 20.92
C PHE A 22 -3.87 -9.68 21.19
N SER A 23 -4.42 -9.72 22.40
CA SER A 23 -5.50 -10.66 22.74
C SER A 23 -6.79 -10.32 21.97
N PRO A 24 -7.73 -11.27 21.82
CA PRO A 24 -9.00 -10.99 21.16
C PRO A 24 -9.71 -9.76 21.73
N ASN A 25 -10.30 -8.96 20.84
CA ASN A 25 -11.02 -7.72 21.18
C ASN A 25 -10.16 -6.61 21.83
N SER A 26 -8.83 -6.68 21.77
CA SER A 26 -7.93 -5.61 22.21
C SER A 26 -7.61 -4.64 21.07
N TYR A 27 -7.11 -3.45 21.39
CA TYR A 27 -6.59 -2.56 20.36
C TYR A 27 -5.40 -1.74 20.85
N MET A 28 -4.59 -1.28 19.89
CA MET A 28 -3.63 -0.20 20.08
C MET A 28 -3.93 0.92 19.09
N TYR A 29 -3.80 2.15 19.57
CA TYR A 29 -3.94 3.36 18.77
C TYR A 29 -2.58 4.05 18.67
N VAL A 30 -2.13 4.33 17.45
CA VAL A 30 -0.86 5.00 17.16
C VAL A 30 -1.16 6.21 16.27
N GLY A 31 -1.25 7.38 16.89
CA GLY A 31 -1.48 8.66 16.21
C GLY A 31 -0.20 9.48 16.11
N ASN A 32 0.24 9.84 14.90
CA ASN A 32 1.43 10.68 14.67
C ASN A 32 2.67 10.26 15.47
N GLN A 33 2.88 8.95 15.61
CA GLN A 33 3.97 8.33 16.35
C GLN A 33 4.36 7.03 15.64
N TYR A 34 5.50 6.46 16.00
CA TYR A 34 5.85 5.13 15.55
C TYR A 34 5.95 4.15 16.72
N VAL A 35 5.62 2.89 16.43
CA VAL A 35 5.87 1.76 17.32
C VAL A 35 6.88 0.85 16.64
N PHE A 36 7.94 0.49 17.36
CA PHE A 36 8.94 -0.44 16.88
C PHE A 36 8.80 -1.79 17.57
N VAL A 37 8.72 -2.87 16.80
CA VAL A 37 8.70 -4.26 17.29
C VAL A 37 9.90 -4.99 16.71
N LYS A 38 10.69 -5.66 17.56
CA LYS A 38 11.91 -6.34 17.09
C LYS A 38 11.60 -7.62 16.31
N GLN A 39 10.51 -8.31 16.65
CA GLN A 39 10.10 -9.59 16.07
C GLN A 39 8.70 -9.48 15.45
N ASP A 40 7.92 -10.56 15.50
CA ASP A 40 6.58 -10.61 14.94
C ASP A 40 5.56 -9.85 15.78
N VAL A 41 4.49 -9.50 15.07
CA VAL A 41 3.22 -9.08 15.64
C VAL A 41 2.22 -10.22 15.44
N ASN A 42 1.58 -10.60 16.55
CA ASN A 42 0.50 -11.57 16.57
C ASN A 42 -0.81 -10.86 16.97
N ILE A 43 -1.72 -10.70 16.00
CA ILE A 43 -2.98 -9.97 16.19
C ILE A 43 -4.14 -10.98 16.21
N GLN A 44 -4.71 -11.25 17.38
CA GLN A 44 -5.81 -12.20 17.51
C GLN A 44 -7.13 -11.65 16.97
N SER A 45 -8.10 -12.55 16.78
CA SER A 45 -9.42 -12.21 16.23
C SER A 45 -10.08 -11.01 16.90
N ASN A 46 -10.64 -10.12 16.08
CA ASN A 46 -11.25 -8.85 16.50
C ASN A 46 -10.31 -7.85 17.20
N ALA A 47 -9.01 -8.12 17.26
CA ALA A 47 -8.04 -7.16 17.76
C ALA A 47 -7.52 -6.27 16.62
N ASN A 48 -7.16 -5.03 16.96
CA ASN A 48 -6.77 -4.02 15.95
C ASN A 48 -5.55 -3.18 16.34
N ILE A 49 -4.74 -2.81 15.35
CA ILE A 49 -3.76 -1.73 15.45
C ILE A 49 -4.23 -0.60 14.56
N PHE A 50 -4.51 0.57 15.12
CA PHE A 50 -4.97 1.74 14.36
C PHE A 50 -3.81 2.72 14.17
N LEU A 51 -3.35 2.88 12.94
CA LEU A 51 -2.37 3.89 12.54
C LEU A 51 -3.10 5.12 11.99
N ARG A 52 -2.93 6.27 12.64
CA ARG A 52 -3.62 7.52 12.32
C ARG A 52 -2.67 8.69 12.26
N GLN A 53 -3.01 9.74 11.51
CA GLN A 53 -2.23 10.98 11.47
C GLN A 53 -0.73 10.73 11.18
N GLY A 54 -0.42 9.82 10.24
CA GLY A 54 0.96 9.43 9.94
C GLY A 54 1.61 8.46 10.94
N GLY A 55 0.80 7.79 11.77
CA GLY A 55 1.25 6.72 12.66
C GLY A 55 1.88 5.55 11.89
N GLN A 56 2.86 4.88 12.49
CA GLN A 56 3.65 3.85 11.81
C GLN A 56 3.91 2.63 12.70
N LEU A 57 3.97 1.46 12.08
CA LEU A 57 4.50 0.23 12.67
C LEU A 57 5.81 -0.14 11.96
N LEU A 58 6.91 -0.13 12.70
CA LEU A 58 8.21 -0.56 12.22
C LEU A 58 8.52 -1.93 12.83
N GLN A 59 9.02 -2.84 12.01
CA GLN A 59 9.42 -4.17 12.45
C GLN A 59 10.88 -4.45 12.09
N GLY A 60 11.61 -5.05 13.03
CA GLY A 60 13.05 -5.32 12.93
C GLY A 60 13.39 -6.67 12.29
N THR A 61 12.44 -7.30 11.60
CA THR A 61 12.62 -8.62 10.99
C THR A 61 13.60 -8.54 9.82
N THR A 62 14.61 -9.41 9.82
CA THR A 62 15.68 -9.45 8.79
C THR A 62 15.55 -10.64 7.81
N GLY A 63 14.48 -11.42 7.96
CA GLY A 63 14.15 -12.58 7.12
C GLY A 63 12.70 -12.53 6.65
N SER A 64 12.08 -13.69 6.44
CA SER A 64 10.65 -13.76 6.14
C SER A 64 9.82 -13.29 7.33
N SER A 65 8.72 -12.59 7.05
CA SER A 65 7.72 -12.22 8.07
C SER A 65 7.26 -13.45 8.84
N THR A 66 7.13 -13.29 10.15
CA THR A 66 6.47 -14.27 11.03
C THR A 66 5.21 -13.71 11.69
N ASN A 67 4.69 -12.59 11.17
CA ASN A 67 3.40 -12.04 11.61
C ASN A 67 2.28 -13.07 11.43
N SER A 68 1.33 -13.09 12.35
CA SER A 68 0.21 -14.04 12.32
C SER A 68 -1.05 -13.50 12.99
N GLY A 69 -2.17 -14.17 12.73
CA GLY A 69 -3.43 -13.91 13.40
C GLY A 69 -4.48 -13.24 12.51
N ALA A 70 -5.75 -13.36 12.94
CA ALA A 70 -6.92 -12.92 12.19
C ALA A 70 -7.39 -11.49 12.55
N GLY A 71 -6.71 -10.82 13.48
CA GLY A 71 -6.88 -9.40 13.74
C GLY A 71 -6.21 -8.54 12.67
N LYS A 72 -6.41 -7.22 12.75
CA LYS A 72 -6.08 -6.33 11.62
C LYS A 72 -5.26 -5.13 12.07
N LEU A 73 -4.20 -4.81 11.33
CA LEU A 73 -3.72 -3.45 11.23
C LEU A 73 -4.65 -2.66 10.32
N SER A 74 -4.97 -1.44 10.73
CA SER A 74 -5.78 -0.46 10.01
C SER A 74 -4.94 0.80 9.82
N VAL A 75 -4.80 1.24 8.57
CA VAL A 75 -4.07 2.46 8.22
C VAL A 75 -4.83 3.24 7.16
N PHE A 76 -5.05 4.52 7.44
CA PHE A 76 -5.67 5.44 6.49
C PHE A 76 -4.64 5.91 5.48
N GLN A 77 -4.99 5.84 4.19
CA GLN A 77 -4.21 6.38 3.08
C GLN A 77 -5.15 7.07 2.08
N GLU A 78 -4.71 8.20 1.54
CA GLU A 78 -5.50 9.02 0.61
C GLU A 78 -5.02 8.89 -0.83
N GLY A 79 -5.96 8.64 -1.75
CA GLY A 79 -5.72 8.88 -3.16
C GLY A 79 -5.68 10.37 -3.48
N ASN A 80 -5.33 10.74 -4.71
CA ASN A 80 -5.26 12.15 -5.11
C ASN A 80 -5.97 12.47 -6.43
N VAL A 81 -6.79 11.55 -6.93
CA VAL A 81 -7.49 11.63 -8.22
C VAL A 81 -8.89 11.08 -8.13
N ASP A 82 -9.76 11.46 -9.07
CA ASP A 82 -11.15 11.01 -9.12
C ASP A 82 -11.30 9.68 -9.90
N ASN A 83 -12.53 9.36 -10.32
CA ASN A 83 -12.85 8.13 -11.05
C ASN A 83 -12.25 8.03 -12.47
N TYR A 84 -11.56 9.05 -12.99
CA TYR A 84 -10.98 9.05 -14.33
C TYR A 84 -9.46 8.83 -14.35
N GLU A 85 -8.71 9.16 -13.30
CA GLU A 85 -7.26 8.92 -13.26
C GLU A 85 -6.87 7.80 -12.29
N TYR A 86 -5.66 7.26 -12.48
CA TYR A 86 -5.13 6.17 -11.67
C TYR A 86 -4.29 6.66 -10.49
N ASN A 87 -4.56 6.11 -9.32
CA ASN A 87 -3.58 5.99 -8.25
C ASN A 87 -2.76 4.72 -8.44
N TYR A 88 -1.48 4.78 -8.10
CA TYR A 88 -0.60 3.61 -8.00
C TYR A 88 -0.35 3.32 -6.52
N TRP A 89 -0.68 2.10 -6.11
CA TRP A 89 -0.65 1.64 -4.73
C TRP A 89 0.27 0.45 -4.57
N CYS A 90 0.75 0.21 -3.35
CA CYS A 90 1.39 -1.03 -2.92
C CYS A 90 0.94 -1.30 -1.49
N SER A 91 0.19 -2.38 -1.26
CA SER A 91 -0.52 -2.53 0.02
C SER A 91 0.44 -2.74 1.20
N PRO A 92 0.25 -2.06 2.35
CA PRO A 92 0.98 -2.30 3.59
C PRO A 92 0.49 -3.54 4.36
N VAL A 93 -0.61 -4.14 3.91
CA VAL A 93 -1.27 -5.28 4.56
C VAL A 93 -1.65 -6.36 3.55
N GLY A 94 -1.75 -7.59 4.03
CA GLY A 94 -2.32 -8.73 3.30
C GLY A 94 -3.54 -9.32 4.01
N ASN A 95 -4.04 -10.44 3.48
CA ASN A 95 -5.10 -11.21 4.13
C ASN A 95 -4.76 -11.52 5.59
N ALA A 96 -5.74 -11.35 6.48
CA ALA A 96 -5.59 -11.63 7.90
C ALA A 96 -6.11 -13.03 8.21
N SER A 97 -5.19 -13.97 8.42
CA SER A 97 -5.50 -15.35 8.80
C SER A 97 -4.55 -15.88 9.86
N ALA A 98 -4.83 -17.07 10.39
CA ALA A 98 -3.93 -17.75 11.31
C ALA A 98 -2.58 -18.16 10.67
N ALA A 99 -2.44 -18.08 9.34
CA ALA A 99 -1.18 -18.36 8.66
C ALA A 99 -0.08 -17.37 9.08
N THR A 100 1.14 -17.87 9.15
CA THR A 100 2.33 -17.08 9.44
C THR A 100 2.88 -16.45 8.16
N GLY A 101 3.35 -15.20 8.24
CA GLY A 101 4.00 -14.48 7.16
C GLY A 101 3.07 -13.59 6.34
N ASN A 102 3.60 -12.97 5.29
CA ASN A 102 2.85 -12.07 4.42
C ASN A 102 1.86 -12.87 3.55
N GLU A 103 0.67 -12.32 3.34
CA GLU A 103 -0.37 -12.91 2.49
C GLU A 103 -0.75 -11.95 1.36
N SER A 104 -1.42 -12.46 0.34
CA SER A 104 -1.89 -11.62 -0.76
C SER A 104 -2.94 -10.60 -0.30
N PHE A 105 -2.90 -9.44 -0.92
CA PHE A 105 -3.88 -8.37 -0.81
C PHE A 105 -4.95 -8.48 -1.91
N GLY A 106 -6.11 -7.91 -1.64
CA GLY A 106 -7.17 -7.67 -2.61
C GLY A 106 -7.93 -6.39 -2.22
N VAL A 107 -8.52 -5.70 -3.20
CA VAL A 107 -9.26 -4.45 -2.95
C VAL A 107 -10.47 -4.61 -2.03
N THR A 108 -10.90 -5.85 -1.76
CA THR A 108 -11.89 -6.20 -0.73
C THR A 108 -11.43 -5.87 0.70
N MET A 109 -10.14 -5.62 0.91
CA MET A 109 -9.55 -5.20 2.19
C MET A 109 -9.53 -3.67 2.37
N LEU A 110 -10.06 -2.93 1.40
CA LEU A 110 -10.26 -1.48 1.51
C LEU A 110 -11.60 -1.19 2.18
N ASN A 111 -11.57 -0.26 3.12
CA ASN A 111 -12.74 0.15 3.90
C ASN A 111 -12.90 1.67 3.84
N ARG A 112 -14.13 2.14 4.04
CA ARG A 112 -14.46 3.54 4.26
C ARG A 112 -14.35 3.86 5.75
N PRO A 113 -13.50 4.80 6.18
CA PRO A 113 -13.49 5.29 7.55
C PRO A 113 -14.83 5.92 7.93
N THR A 114 -15.35 5.62 9.11
CA THR A 114 -16.53 6.33 9.67
C THR A 114 -16.24 6.97 11.03
N ALA A 115 -15.17 6.54 11.69
CA ALA A 115 -14.62 7.15 12.88
C ALA A 115 -13.12 6.84 12.98
N VAL A 116 -12.46 7.39 14.00
CA VAL A 116 -11.03 7.18 14.27
C VAL A 116 -10.67 5.69 14.37
N SER A 117 -11.55 4.84 14.91
CA SER A 117 -11.30 3.40 15.12
C SER A 117 -12.33 2.50 14.44
N THR A 118 -13.15 3.05 13.54
CA THR A 118 -14.26 2.31 12.91
C THR A 118 -14.29 2.58 11.42
N SER A 119 -14.42 1.50 10.66
CA SER A 119 -14.50 1.53 9.19
C SER A 119 -15.52 0.51 8.71
N VAL A 120 -16.10 0.75 7.53
CA VAL A 120 -17.07 -0.14 6.88
C VAL A 120 -16.46 -0.64 5.56
N PRO A 121 -16.53 -1.93 5.23
CA PRO A 121 -15.99 -2.46 3.97
C PRO A 121 -16.50 -1.71 2.75
N ALA A 122 -15.60 -1.47 1.78
CA ALA A 122 -16.01 -0.93 0.48
C ALA A 122 -16.83 -1.97 -0.29
N THR A 123 -17.83 -1.49 -1.03
CA THR A 123 -18.57 -2.32 -1.98
C THR A 123 -17.72 -2.51 -3.23
N ILE A 124 -17.42 -3.76 -3.59
CA ILE A 124 -16.76 -4.05 -4.87
C ILE A 124 -17.82 -4.20 -5.96
N LEU A 125 -17.77 -3.32 -6.96
CA LEU A 125 -18.72 -3.28 -8.06
C LEU A 125 -18.52 -4.45 -9.05
N PRO A 126 -19.49 -4.71 -9.95
CA PRO A 126 -19.28 -5.61 -11.09
C PRO A 126 -18.07 -5.20 -11.95
N SER A 127 -17.42 -6.17 -12.61
CA SER A 127 -16.25 -5.94 -13.47
C SER A 127 -16.52 -5.08 -14.72
N SER A 128 -17.80 -4.87 -15.06
CA SER A 128 -18.24 -3.97 -16.13
C SER A 128 -18.34 -2.50 -15.69
N SER A 129 -18.38 -2.23 -14.38
CA SER A 129 -18.48 -0.86 -13.86
C SER A 129 -17.22 -0.06 -14.15
N LEU A 130 -17.40 1.15 -14.68
CA LEU A 130 -16.32 2.09 -14.99
C LEU A 130 -16.02 3.01 -13.80
N ASP A 131 -17.00 3.33 -12.97
CA ASP A 131 -16.85 4.40 -11.98
C ASP A 131 -16.94 3.88 -10.56
N GLY A 132 -15.89 4.17 -9.79
CA GLY A 132 -15.99 4.17 -8.33
C GLY A 132 -16.73 5.41 -7.85
N THR A 133 -17.49 5.27 -6.76
CA THR A 133 -18.30 6.36 -6.20
C THR A 133 -18.23 6.34 -4.67
N THR A 134 -18.37 7.50 -4.07
CA THR A 134 -18.43 7.64 -2.61
C THR A 134 -19.56 8.59 -2.18
N THR A 135 -20.16 8.29 -1.04
CA THR A 135 -21.18 9.08 -0.36
C THR A 135 -20.91 9.04 1.15
N ASN A 136 -21.63 9.86 1.92
CA ASN A 136 -21.57 9.81 3.39
C ASN A 136 -21.94 8.43 4.01
N THR A 137 -22.52 7.52 3.22
CA THR A 137 -22.98 6.21 3.70
C THR A 137 -22.38 5.02 2.95
N SER A 138 -21.70 5.23 1.82
CA SER A 138 -21.15 4.15 0.98
C SER A 138 -19.83 4.53 0.33
N LEU A 139 -18.96 3.54 0.14
CA LEU A 139 -17.80 3.61 -0.76
C LEU A 139 -17.90 2.43 -1.72
N ALA A 140 -17.81 2.68 -3.02
CA ALA A 140 -17.86 1.68 -4.06
C ALA A 140 -16.62 1.76 -4.96
N ILE A 141 -15.96 0.63 -5.19
CA ILE A 141 -14.74 0.52 -5.97
C ILE A 141 -15.05 -0.20 -7.27
N ALA A 142 -14.63 0.38 -8.41
CA ALA A 142 -14.71 -0.27 -9.72
C ALA A 142 -13.48 -1.19 -9.92
N PRO A 143 -13.62 -2.52 -9.78
CA PRO A 143 -12.47 -3.43 -9.87
C PRO A 143 -11.89 -3.51 -11.28
N ARG A 144 -12.60 -3.03 -12.30
CA ARG A 144 -12.14 -2.97 -13.69
C ARG A 144 -10.78 -2.30 -13.85
N TRP A 145 -10.44 -1.36 -12.97
CA TRP A 145 -9.22 -0.57 -13.03
C TRP A 145 -8.09 -1.08 -12.14
N VAL A 146 -8.23 -2.30 -11.62
CA VAL A 146 -7.25 -2.93 -10.73
C VAL A 146 -6.36 -3.86 -11.53
N PHE A 147 -5.17 -3.35 -11.86
CA PHE A 147 -4.16 -4.06 -12.64
C PHE A 147 -2.82 -4.11 -11.91
N ARG A 148 -2.02 -5.13 -12.22
CA ARG A 148 -0.60 -5.22 -11.87
C ARG A 148 0.24 -5.16 -13.13
N PHE A 149 1.49 -4.72 -13.00
CA PHE A 149 2.47 -4.74 -14.08
C PHE A 149 3.74 -5.42 -13.58
N LEU A 150 4.06 -6.60 -14.09
CA LEU A 150 5.09 -7.47 -13.51
C LEU A 150 6.14 -7.78 -14.56
N SER A 151 7.32 -7.19 -14.43
CA SER A 151 8.47 -7.45 -15.30
C SER A 151 8.12 -7.45 -16.80
N SER A 152 7.47 -6.37 -17.25
CA SER A 152 6.90 -6.21 -18.59
C SER A 152 7.44 -4.95 -19.31
N SER A 153 7.21 -4.82 -20.62
CA SER A 153 7.64 -3.64 -21.40
C SER A 153 6.49 -2.91 -22.10
N ASN A 154 5.41 -3.63 -22.42
CA ASN A 154 4.36 -3.13 -23.29
C ASN A 154 3.09 -2.84 -22.50
N TYR A 155 2.34 -1.82 -22.93
CA TYR A 155 1.05 -1.48 -22.32
C TYR A 155 0.07 -2.68 -22.30
N SER A 156 0.05 -3.53 -23.33
CA SER A 156 -0.84 -4.70 -23.37
C SER A 156 -0.55 -5.77 -22.31
N GLU A 157 0.56 -5.66 -21.55
CA GLU A 157 0.99 -6.64 -20.56
C GLU A 157 0.52 -6.32 -19.14
N TRP A 158 -0.35 -5.31 -18.96
CA TRP A 158 -1.09 -5.12 -17.71
C TRP A 158 -1.95 -6.35 -17.40
N VAL A 159 -1.78 -6.90 -16.19
CA VAL A 159 -2.50 -8.09 -15.73
C VAL A 159 -3.68 -7.64 -14.87
N ALA A 160 -4.90 -7.93 -15.31
CA ALA A 160 -6.10 -7.63 -14.53
C ALA A 160 -6.15 -8.48 -13.26
N THR A 161 -6.27 -7.83 -12.11
CA THR A 161 -6.52 -8.49 -10.82
C THR A 161 -8.02 -8.44 -10.49
N GLY A 162 -8.67 -7.31 -10.78
CA GLY A 162 -10.08 -7.14 -10.47
C GLY A 162 -10.36 -7.20 -8.96
N SER A 163 -11.35 -8.02 -8.59
CA SER A 163 -11.76 -8.23 -7.19
C SER A 163 -11.00 -9.35 -6.47
N ALA A 164 -10.09 -10.05 -7.16
CA ALA A 164 -9.37 -11.17 -6.59
C ALA A 164 -8.35 -10.74 -5.54
N THR A 165 -8.16 -11.57 -4.51
CA THR A 165 -7.07 -11.45 -3.54
C THR A 165 -5.82 -12.10 -4.10
N ALA A 166 -5.18 -11.44 -5.06
CA ALA A 166 -4.07 -12.00 -5.84
C ALA A 166 -2.88 -11.03 -6.01
N ILE A 167 -2.84 -9.94 -5.23
CA ILE A 167 -1.73 -8.98 -5.25
C ILE A 167 -0.75 -9.40 -4.16
N GLY A 168 0.44 -9.87 -4.56
CA GLY A 168 1.48 -10.26 -3.61
C GLY A 168 2.00 -9.08 -2.79
N ALA A 169 2.59 -9.35 -1.62
CA ALA A 169 3.30 -8.31 -0.88
C ALA A 169 4.46 -7.77 -1.75
N GLY A 170 4.59 -6.44 -1.84
CA GLY A 170 5.57 -5.78 -2.70
C GLY A 170 5.13 -5.61 -4.16
N GLU A 171 4.07 -6.30 -4.60
CA GLU A 171 3.46 -6.01 -5.89
C GLU A 171 2.58 -4.76 -5.77
N GLY A 172 2.83 -3.79 -6.65
CA GLY A 172 1.99 -2.63 -6.76
C GLY A 172 0.79 -2.90 -7.67
N PHE A 173 -0.25 -2.08 -7.52
CA PHE A 173 -1.47 -2.15 -8.31
C PHE A 173 -2.00 -0.77 -8.66
N THR A 174 -2.72 -0.68 -9.77
CA THR A 174 -3.46 0.53 -10.15
C THR A 174 -4.84 0.52 -9.52
N MET A 175 -5.41 1.68 -9.27
CA MET A 175 -6.83 1.82 -8.97
C MET A 175 -7.27 3.23 -9.35
N LYS A 176 -8.34 3.36 -10.13
CA LYS A 176 -8.94 4.69 -10.30
C LYS A 176 -9.61 5.16 -9.01
N GLY A 177 -9.63 6.46 -8.78
CA GLY A 177 -10.29 7.05 -7.62
C GLY A 177 -11.81 6.97 -7.69
N THR A 178 -12.47 7.90 -7.01
CA THR A 178 -13.94 7.92 -6.91
C THR A 178 -14.52 9.28 -7.21
N SER A 179 -15.67 9.31 -7.87
CA SER A 179 -16.54 10.48 -7.90
C SER A 179 -17.35 10.60 -6.59
N GLY A 180 -18.06 11.71 -6.43
CA GLY A 180 -18.93 11.97 -5.29
C GLY A 180 -18.23 12.69 -4.15
N SER A 181 -18.82 12.65 -2.96
CA SER A 181 -18.31 13.34 -1.77
C SER A 181 -18.67 12.56 -0.52
N ASP A 182 -17.71 12.46 0.40
CA ASP A 182 -17.89 11.87 1.72
C ASP A 182 -17.32 12.82 2.77
N THR A 183 -18.23 13.45 3.52
CA THR A 183 -17.96 14.35 4.65
C THR A 183 -18.40 13.72 5.97
N SER A 184 -18.67 12.41 6.00
CA SER A 184 -19.15 11.71 7.20
C SER A 184 -18.09 11.60 8.30
N PHE A 185 -16.81 11.64 7.91
CA PHE A 185 -15.67 11.63 8.81
C PHE A 185 -14.56 12.55 8.28
N ALA A 186 -13.83 13.18 9.20
CA ALA A 186 -12.64 13.97 8.92
C ALA A 186 -11.52 13.64 9.91
N GLU A 187 -10.32 13.35 9.38
CA GLU A 187 -9.10 13.27 10.18
C GLU A 187 -8.29 14.54 9.96
N SER A 188 -7.88 15.19 11.05
CA SER A 188 -7.11 16.45 11.01
C SER A 188 -7.75 17.54 10.14
N GLY A 189 -9.08 17.60 10.12
CA GLY A 189 -9.85 18.58 9.32
C GLY A 189 -10.02 18.22 7.85
N VAL A 190 -9.50 17.07 7.39
CA VAL A 190 -9.62 16.60 6.01
C VAL A 190 -10.69 15.52 5.94
N ASN A 191 -11.76 15.79 5.18
CA ASN A 191 -12.87 14.86 4.94
C ASN A 191 -12.40 13.56 4.27
N ASN A 192 -13.28 12.57 4.18
CA ASN A 192 -12.97 11.30 3.51
C ASN A 192 -12.80 11.41 2.00
N ASN A 193 -13.45 12.37 1.32
CA ASN A 193 -13.23 12.58 -0.12
C ASN A 193 -13.17 14.07 -0.51
N PRO A 194 -12.08 14.80 -0.17
CA PRO A 194 -11.92 16.18 -0.55
C PRO A 194 -11.52 16.29 -2.04
N GLY A 195 -12.52 16.43 -2.91
CA GLY A 195 -12.27 16.65 -4.35
C GLY A 195 -11.68 15.45 -5.08
N GLY A 196 -12.21 14.25 -4.83
CA GLY A 196 -11.77 13.00 -5.46
C GLY A 196 -10.65 12.27 -4.71
N ALA A 197 -9.97 12.95 -3.78
CA ALA A 197 -8.90 12.38 -2.95
C ALA A 197 -9.42 11.43 -1.84
N GLN A 198 -10.07 10.33 -2.24
CA GLN A 198 -10.70 9.39 -1.31
C GLN A 198 -9.68 8.80 -0.32
N ARG A 199 -10.05 8.84 0.96
CA ARG A 199 -9.38 8.14 2.05
C ARG A 199 -9.87 6.69 2.12
N TYR A 200 -8.94 5.77 2.04
CA TYR A 200 -9.17 4.35 2.22
C TYR A 200 -8.54 3.90 3.54
N ASP A 201 -9.22 2.99 4.24
CA ASP A 201 -8.62 2.24 5.33
C ASP A 201 -8.19 0.87 4.83
N PHE A 202 -6.87 0.69 4.74
CA PHE A 202 -6.25 -0.59 4.42
C PHE A 202 -6.27 -1.44 5.69
N MET A 203 -7.10 -2.48 5.69
CA MET A 203 -7.27 -3.34 6.87
C MET A 203 -6.87 -4.79 6.59
N GLY A 204 -5.82 -5.26 7.26
CA GLY A 204 -5.32 -6.63 7.08
C GLY A 204 -4.17 -6.97 8.02
N LYS A 205 -3.52 -8.11 7.82
CA LYS A 205 -2.30 -8.45 8.57
C LYS A 205 -1.14 -7.59 8.05
N PRO A 206 -0.33 -6.95 8.92
CA PRO A 206 0.77 -6.11 8.48
C PRO A 206 1.84 -6.90 7.75
N ASN A 207 2.28 -6.37 6.62
CA ASN A 207 3.43 -6.89 5.90
C ASN A 207 4.73 -6.54 6.65
N ASP A 208 5.69 -7.46 6.62
CA ASP A 208 6.97 -7.34 7.31
C ASP A 208 8.08 -8.14 6.59
N GLY A 209 9.33 -7.94 7.01
CA GLY A 209 10.49 -8.70 6.61
C GLY A 209 10.94 -8.44 5.18
N ASN A 210 11.77 -9.32 4.66
CA ASN A 210 12.28 -9.24 3.29
C ASN A 210 11.16 -9.61 2.32
N ILE A 211 10.79 -8.65 1.47
CA ILE A 211 9.77 -8.82 0.43
C ILE A 211 10.47 -8.75 -0.92
N GLY A 212 10.46 -9.87 -1.65
CA GLY A 212 11.08 -9.98 -2.96
C GLY A 212 10.20 -9.41 -4.06
N ILE A 213 10.77 -8.55 -4.91
CA ILE A 213 10.12 -8.02 -6.11
C ILE A 213 10.88 -8.58 -7.32
N SER A 214 10.16 -9.25 -8.22
CA SER A 214 10.76 -9.79 -9.44
C SER A 214 10.94 -8.69 -10.47
N VAL A 215 12.17 -8.54 -10.98
CA VAL A 215 12.53 -7.62 -12.06
C VAL A 215 13.32 -8.37 -13.13
N ALA A 216 13.26 -7.89 -14.37
CA ALA A 216 14.10 -8.38 -15.45
C ALA A 216 14.73 -7.20 -16.21
N LEU A 217 15.87 -7.48 -16.84
CA LEU A 217 16.66 -6.50 -17.58
C LEU A 217 15.80 -5.73 -18.61
N GLY A 218 15.76 -4.41 -18.48
CA GLY A 218 15.00 -3.50 -19.35
C GLY A 218 13.48 -3.64 -19.24
N LYS A 219 12.99 -4.28 -18.18
CA LYS A 219 11.55 -4.47 -17.91
C LYS A 219 11.12 -3.62 -16.74
N MET A 220 9.91 -3.06 -16.85
CA MET A 220 9.26 -2.29 -15.81
C MET A 220 8.42 -3.20 -14.90
N THR A 221 8.41 -2.89 -13.62
CA THR A 221 7.56 -3.55 -12.61
C THR A 221 6.90 -2.50 -11.74
N LEU A 222 5.58 -2.60 -11.57
CA LEU A 222 4.82 -1.82 -10.61
C LEU A 222 5.01 -2.42 -9.22
N THR A 223 5.65 -1.66 -8.34
CA THR A 223 5.90 -2.00 -6.94
C THR A 223 5.54 -0.79 -6.06
N GLY A 224 6.05 -0.72 -4.84
CA GLY A 224 5.89 0.44 -3.99
C GLY A 224 6.45 0.24 -2.60
N ASN A 225 5.87 0.94 -1.63
CA ASN A 225 6.12 0.71 -0.22
C ASN A 225 5.12 -0.31 0.35
N PRO A 226 5.52 -1.58 0.59
CA PRO A 226 4.64 -2.61 1.11
C PRO A 226 4.56 -2.63 2.64
N TYR A 227 5.18 -1.67 3.35
CA TYR A 227 5.28 -1.71 4.80
C TYR A 227 4.31 -0.72 5.47
N PRO A 228 3.80 -1.02 6.68
CA PRO A 228 3.00 -0.09 7.48
C PRO A 228 3.83 1.02 8.15
N SER A 229 4.90 1.47 7.48
CA SER A 229 5.78 2.58 7.86
C SER A 229 6.33 3.27 6.60
N ALA A 230 6.89 4.47 6.74
CA ALA A 230 7.55 5.15 5.63
C ALA A 230 8.81 4.37 5.20
N LEU A 231 8.98 4.21 3.89
CA LEU A 231 10.14 3.56 3.29
C LEU A 231 11.15 4.63 2.89
N ASP A 232 12.39 4.51 3.33
CA ASP A 232 13.51 5.27 2.74
C ASP A 232 13.75 4.74 1.31
N LEU A 233 13.21 5.46 0.33
CA LEU A 233 13.23 5.06 -1.07
C LEU A 233 14.65 5.14 -1.63
N ARG A 234 15.45 6.09 -1.15
CA ARG A 234 16.84 6.22 -1.57
C ARG A 234 17.66 5.01 -1.12
N SER A 235 17.55 4.65 0.15
CA SER A 235 18.23 3.49 0.71
C SER A 235 17.78 2.19 0.03
N PHE A 236 16.47 2.05 -0.24
CA PHE A 236 15.93 0.93 -1.00
C PHE A 236 16.55 0.83 -2.41
N LEU A 237 16.51 1.91 -3.19
CA LEU A 237 16.99 1.93 -4.58
C LEU A 237 18.51 1.78 -4.68
N LEU A 238 19.29 2.29 -3.73
CA LEU A 238 20.75 2.14 -3.70
C LEU A 238 21.20 0.74 -3.26
N ALA A 239 20.40 0.05 -2.43
CA ALA A 239 20.71 -1.29 -1.96
C ALA A 239 20.49 -2.38 -3.02
N GLN A 240 19.60 -2.14 -3.99
CA GLN A 240 19.28 -3.11 -5.04
C GLN A 240 20.12 -2.86 -6.30
N THR A 241 20.93 -3.83 -6.69
CA THR A 241 21.86 -3.72 -7.84
C THR A 241 21.27 -4.21 -9.17
N ASN A 242 20.12 -4.87 -9.13
CA ASN A 242 19.41 -5.41 -10.30
C ASN A 242 18.34 -4.45 -10.85
N CYS A 243 18.39 -3.18 -10.46
CA CYS A 243 17.48 -2.12 -10.89
C CYS A 243 18.28 -0.88 -11.30
N THR A 244 17.67 0.01 -12.07
CA THR A 244 18.31 1.26 -12.54
C THR A 244 18.55 2.30 -11.43
N GLY A 245 18.04 2.08 -10.22
CA GLY A 245 18.10 3.05 -9.12
C GLY A 245 17.16 4.25 -9.30
N VAL A 246 16.16 4.13 -10.18
CA VAL A 246 15.16 5.15 -10.47
C VAL A 246 13.76 4.62 -10.19
N ALA A 247 12.95 5.39 -9.47
CA ALA A 247 11.53 5.15 -9.29
C ALA A 247 10.70 6.12 -10.13
N TYR A 248 9.64 5.62 -10.75
CA TYR A 248 8.78 6.37 -11.66
C TYR A 248 7.36 6.48 -11.10
N PHE A 249 6.86 7.70 -10.94
CA PHE A 249 5.56 8.01 -10.35
C PHE A 249 4.61 8.53 -11.42
N TRP A 250 3.56 7.76 -11.70
CA TRP A 250 2.55 8.15 -12.68
C TRP A 250 1.70 9.32 -12.19
N GLU A 251 1.49 10.30 -13.06
CA GLU A 251 0.56 11.41 -12.86
C GLU A 251 -0.21 11.67 -14.17
N GLN A 252 -1.47 12.06 -14.03
CA GLN A 252 -2.36 12.39 -15.16
C GLN A 252 -2.96 13.77 -14.98
N ASP A 253 -3.31 14.39 -16.12
CA ASP A 253 -4.10 15.60 -16.14
C ASP A 253 -5.54 15.30 -15.70
N LYS A 254 -5.89 15.81 -14.52
CA LYS A 254 -7.19 15.63 -13.87
C LYS A 254 -8.33 16.42 -14.52
N THR A 255 -8.04 17.19 -15.56
CA THR A 255 -9.07 17.87 -16.36
C THR A 255 -9.59 16.97 -17.48
N VAL A 256 -8.94 15.83 -17.73
CA VAL A 256 -9.25 14.91 -18.82
C VAL A 256 -10.11 13.74 -18.33
N ASN A 257 -11.41 14.01 -18.20
CA ASN A 257 -12.40 13.09 -17.66
C ASN A 257 -12.81 12.01 -18.66
N SER A 258 -11.95 11.01 -18.88
CA SER A 258 -12.18 9.93 -19.86
C SER A 258 -11.72 8.56 -19.34
N HIS A 259 -12.32 7.49 -19.86
CA HIS A 259 -11.84 6.11 -19.69
C HIS A 259 -11.13 5.57 -20.94
N TYR A 260 -11.05 6.38 -22.00
CA TYR A 260 -10.39 5.99 -23.25
C TYR A 260 -8.92 6.39 -23.19
N ILE A 261 -8.02 5.42 -23.34
CA ILE A 261 -6.57 5.65 -23.33
C ILE A 261 -6.13 6.71 -24.35
N ALA A 262 -6.79 6.76 -25.51
CA ALA A 262 -6.49 7.73 -26.56
C ALA A 262 -6.77 9.19 -26.16
N ALA A 263 -7.53 9.40 -25.09
CA ALA A 263 -7.76 10.72 -24.50
C ALA A 263 -6.76 11.04 -23.40
N TYR A 264 -6.09 10.05 -22.79
CA TYR A 264 -5.25 10.28 -21.62
C TYR A 264 -4.14 11.27 -21.90
N GLN A 265 -3.89 12.11 -20.90
CA GLN A 265 -2.74 12.99 -20.81
C GLN A 265 -2.05 12.72 -19.48
N GLY A 266 -0.76 12.37 -19.53
CA GLY A 266 -0.04 11.98 -18.32
C GLY A 266 1.38 11.54 -18.59
N GLY A 267 2.13 11.28 -17.54
CA GLY A 267 3.52 10.85 -17.63
C GLY A 267 4.10 10.48 -16.28
N TYR A 268 5.36 10.07 -16.28
CA TYR A 268 6.07 9.66 -15.09
C TYR A 268 7.02 10.76 -14.57
N GLY A 269 6.82 11.17 -13.33
CA GLY A 269 7.86 11.86 -12.56
C GLY A 269 8.91 10.86 -12.14
N THR A 270 10.17 11.29 -12.02
CA THR A 270 11.28 10.38 -11.75
C THR A 270 12.02 10.78 -10.49
N TYR A 271 12.24 9.82 -9.60
CA TYR A 271 13.14 9.97 -8.47
C TYR A 271 14.39 9.14 -8.71
N ALA A 272 15.55 9.80 -8.84
CA ALA A 272 16.84 9.14 -9.03
C ALA A 272 17.62 9.11 -7.70
N ALA A 273 17.87 7.92 -7.17
CA ALA A 273 18.49 7.74 -5.86
C ALA A 273 19.96 8.21 -5.81
N GLY A 274 20.67 8.11 -6.94
CA GLY A 274 22.06 8.54 -7.07
C GLY A 274 22.24 10.06 -6.90
N SER A 275 21.32 10.87 -7.43
CA SER A 275 21.34 12.33 -7.31
C SER A 275 20.46 12.87 -6.19
N ASN A 276 19.69 12.01 -5.51
CA ASN A 276 18.62 12.40 -4.56
C ASN A 276 17.70 13.50 -5.13
N LEU A 277 17.25 13.34 -6.38
CA LEU A 277 16.49 14.36 -7.09
C LEU A 277 15.19 13.78 -7.64
N TYR A 278 14.09 14.50 -7.42
CA TYR A 278 12.83 14.29 -8.11
C TYR A 278 12.69 15.27 -9.28
N SER A 279 12.37 14.74 -10.46
CA SER A 279 11.99 15.51 -11.65
C SER A 279 10.50 15.34 -11.91
N ALA A 280 9.80 16.46 -12.06
CA ALA A 280 8.36 16.47 -12.35
C ALA A 280 8.04 15.74 -13.68
N PRO A 281 6.87 15.10 -13.79
CA PRO A 281 6.47 14.45 -15.03
C PRO A 281 6.28 15.47 -16.16
N VAL A 282 6.72 15.08 -17.36
CA VAL A 282 6.24 15.66 -18.61
C VAL A 282 5.01 14.86 -19.04
N PHE A 283 3.91 15.53 -19.34
CA PHE A 283 2.70 14.87 -19.82
C PHE A 283 2.72 14.73 -21.33
N TYR A 284 2.30 13.56 -21.77
CA TYR A 284 2.15 13.20 -23.17
C TYR A 284 0.70 12.77 -23.45
N GLY A 285 0.26 12.96 -24.69
CA GLY A 285 -0.92 12.24 -25.20
C GLY A 285 -0.58 10.78 -25.54
N TYR A 286 -1.59 9.94 -25.72
CA TYR A 286 -1.43 8.53 -26.08
C TYR A 286 -2.33 8.12 -27.23
N ASN A 287 -1.92 7.11 -28.00
CA ASN A 287 -2.82 6.46 -28.97
C ASN A 287 -3.62 5.31 -28.31
N GLY A 288 -4.50 4.66 -29.08
CA GLY A 288 -5.33 3.53 -28.60
C GLY A 288 -4.54 2.31 -28.09
N SER A 289 -3.26 2.19 -28.44
CA SER A 289 -2.35 1.12 -28.01
C SER A 289 -1.49 1.50 -26.81
N GLY A 290 -1.63 2.71 -26.27
CA GLY A 290 -0.82 3.23 -25.17
C GLY A 290 0.57 3.69 -25.56
N THR A 291 0.83 3.89 -26.86
CA THR A 291 2.07 4.52 -27.32
C THR A 291 2.03 6.01 -27.06
N GLN A 292 3.12 6.53 -26.47
CA GLN A 292 3.31 7.95 -26.19
C GLN A 292 3.35 8.78 -27.48
N LEU A 293 2.65 9.92 -27.48
CA LEU A 293 2.60 10.91 -28.56
C LEU A 293 3.35 12.19 -28.16
N SER A 294 2.92 13.34 -28.67
CA SER A 294 3.51 14.64 -28.35
C SER A 294 3.31 15.05 -26.89
N VAL A 295 4.20 15.92 -26.41
CA VAL A 295 4.06 16.61 -25.13
C VAL A 295 2.81 17.47 -25.14
N VAL A 296 2.04 17.43 -24.05
CA VAL A 296 0.78 18.17 -23.86
C VAL A 296 0.75 18.96 -22.55
N GLY A 297 1.69 18.73 -21.63
CA GLY A 297 1.75 19.45 -20.37
C GLY A 297 2.87 18.95 -19.45
N SER A 298 2.72 19.26 -18.16
CA SER A 298 3.62 18.84 -17.10
C SER A 298 2.83 18.63 -15.82
N GLY A 299 3.27 17.72 -14.96
CA GLY A 299 2.71 17.55 -13.63
C GLY A 299 3.56 18.20 -12.55
N THR A 300 3.44 17.66 -11.34
CA THR A 300 3.87 18.35 -10.13
C THR A 300 5.15 17.75 -9.55
N ALA A 301 5.98 18.60 -8.93
CA ALA A 301 7.15 18.16 -8.18
C ALA A 301 6.79 17.75 -6.74
N TYR A 302 7.33 16.64 -6.27
CA TYR A 302 7.13 16.16 -4.90
C TYR A 302 8.44 15.66 -4.27
N PRO A 303 8.64 15.82 -2.95
CA PRO A 303 9.72 15.12 -2.25
C PRO A 303 9.42 13.61 -2.24
N ARG A 304 10.40 12.80 -2.65
CA ARG A 304 10.26 11.34 -2.77
C ARG A 304 11.37 10.53 -2.08
N GLU A 305 12.28 11.18 -1.35
CA GLU A 305 13.33 10.45 -0.60
C GLU A 305 12.73 9.44 0.38
N PHE A 306 11.60 9.80 1.01
CA PHE A 306 10.75 8.86 1.74
C PHE A 306 9.47 8.58 0.95
N SER A 307 9.18 7.30 0.71
CA SER A 307 7.91 6.85 0.15
C SER A 307 6.91 6.63 1.28
N PRO A 308 5.73 7.29 1.26
CA PRO A 308 4.71 7.08 2.28
C PRO A 308 4.16 5.65 2.22
N ILE A 309 3.47 5.26 3.30
CA ILE A 309 2.77 3.96 3.39
C ILE A 309 1.84 3.82 2.18
N GLY A 310 1.78 2.65 1.55
CA GLY A 310 0.82 2.43 0.48
C GLY A 310 1.22 2.97 -0.89
N GLN A 311 2.23 3.86 -1.01
CA GLN A 311 2.57 4.49 -2.28
C GLN A 311 3.16 3.47 -3.28
N GLY A 312 2.56 3.38 -4.47
CA GLY A 312 3.08 2.63 -5.60
C GLY A 312 3.97 3.46 -6.53
N PHE A 313 4.91 2.81 -7.20
CA PHE A 313 5.76 3.39 -8.24
C PHE A 313 6.31 2.28 -9.16
N MET A 314 6.69 2.63 -10.38
CA MET A 314 7.39 1.69 -11.25
C MET A 314 8.90 1.72 -10.99
N ILE A 315 9.57 0.60 -11.22
CA ILE A 315 11.03 0.45 -11.28
C ILE A 315 11.42 -0.31 -12.55
N GLU A 316 12.63 -0.11 -13.02
CA GLU A 316 13.19 -0.82 -14.18
C GLU A 316 14.35 -1.72 -13.76
N GLY A 317 14.38 -2.96 -14.28
CA GLY A 317 15.48 -3.90 -14.05
C GLY A 317 16.72 -3.54 -14.88
N ALA A 318 17.91 -3.74 -14.29
CA ALA A 318 19.22 -3.45 -14.89
C ALA A 318 20.20 -4.62 -14.74
#